data_AF-A0A1Y1XW99-F1
#
_entry.id   AF-A0A1Y1XW99-F1
#
_cell.length_a   1.000
_cell.length_b   1.000
_cell.length_c   1.000
_cell.angle_alpha   90.00
_cell.angle_beta   90.00
_cell.angle_gamma   90.00
#
_symmetry.space_group_name_H-M   'P 1'
#
loop_
_entity.id
_entity.type
_entity.pdbx_description
1 polymer ?
#
loop_
_entity_poly.entity_id
_entity_poly.type
_entity_poly.pdbx_seq_one_letter_code
_entity_poly.pdbx_strand_id
1 'polypeptide(L)'
;MSANHRQLKEQSPEDLEEQNMSNTSNFVVDDDEDALLSKSSSPRESLEDLDPLAINPFEDPSQSQANAMAPEVEKTVPDSTTSLNNETLLKKVCLNLFYILTWYIFSTGISLYNKWMVDKSHFNFPYPLFITSMHQVMQFICSGLCLLIFPSLRPTCHPSKKDYGTKIVPCGVATGLDIGLSNSSLKTITLSFYTMCKSSSLAFVLMFAFLFRLEKPTVKLIGIILIISIGVLLMVVSETSFVLVGFIQVMTAALLGGLRWSLTQILLKKESMGLHNPMATIFFLAPIMWGSLLICAIAIEGLGDMLHSPFFANFATACHTMLYILFGGLMAFLMVSAEFMLISRTSVVTLSVAGIFKEVVTIFVSIATFGDTVTWINIVGLCITLFGIGLYNWLKIHQMKRKNMETGYTKINQVSMGEDGVFMANVVNATAEWDEETLEMTRTRWNL
;
A
#
# COMPACT_ATOMS: atom_id res chain seq x y z
N MET A 1 -11.83 64.17 -22.61
CA MET A 1 -11.74 62.79 -22.07
C MET A 1 -12.31 62.86 -20.66
N SER A 2 -13.58 62.53 -20.44
CA SER A 2 -14.21 61.19 -20.47
C SER A 2 -13.79 60.33 -19.27
N ALA A 3 -14.68 59.74 -18.44
CA ALA A 3 -16.13 59.94 -18.22
C ALA A 3 -16.55 59.28 -16.88
N ASN A 4 -17.76 59.58 -16.43
CA ASN A 4 -18.59 58.81 -15.49
C ASN A 4 -18.08 58.51 -14.07
N HIS A 5 -18.59 59.31 -13.13
CA HIS A 5 -18.88 58.90 -11.77
C HIS A 5 -20.41 59.02 -11.57
N ARG A 6 -21.14 57.91 -11.39
CA ARG A 6 -22.50 57.91 -10.84
C ARG A 6 -22.91 56.54 -10.28
N GLN A 7 -23.76 56.60 -9.26
CA GLN A 7 -24.15 55.52 -8.35
C GLN A 7 -25.18 54.55 -8.93
N LEU A 8 -25.38 53.44 -8.20
CA LEU A 8 -26.53 52.51 -8.07
C LEU A 8 -25.96 51.07 -7.97
N LYS A 9 -26.45 50.13 -7.16
CA LYS A 9 -27.39 50.13 -6.03
C LYS A 9 -27.15 48.79 -5.28
N GLU A 10 -27.42 48.68 -3.99
CA GLU A 10 -27.34 47.39 -3.28
C GLU A 10 -28.35 46.39 -3.86
N GLN A 11 -27.96 45.11 -3.95
CA GLN A 11 -28.85 44.01 -4.33
C GLN A 11 -28.48 42.72 -3.55
N SER A 12 -29.50 41.98 -3.13
CA SER A 12 -29.45 40.94 -2.09
C SER A 12 -29.06 39.54 -2.67
N PRO A 13 -28.57 38.58 -1.88
CA PRO A 13 -28.12 37.27 -2.38
C PRO A 13 -29.19 36.31 -2.92
N GLU A 14 -30.45 36.73 -3.06
CA GLU A 14 -31.58 35.86 -3.47
C GLU A 14 -31.86 35.90 -4.99
N ASP A 15 -31.36 36.91 -5.71
CA ASP A 15 -31.67 37.15 -7.15
C ASP A 15 -30.87 36.25 -8.14
N LEU A 16 -30.18 35.21 -7.67
CA LEU A 16 -29.37 34.31 -8.52
C LEU A 16 -29.89 32.86 -8.63
N GLU A 17 -30.93 32.48 -7.88
CA GLU A 17 -31.51 31.11 -7.97
C GLU A 17 -32.76 31.03 -8.86
N GLU A 18 -33.41 32.16 -9.22
CA GLU A 18 -34.63 32.14 -10.05
C GLU A 18 -34.41 32.01 -11.57
N GLN A 19 -33.18 32.11 -12.09
CA GLN A 19 -32.94 32.12 -13.55
C GLN A 19 -32.70 30.76 -14.22
N ASN A 20 -32.79 29.64 -13.50
CA ASN A 20 -32.74 28.29 -14.08
C ASN A 20 -33.92 27.37 -13.70
N MET A 21 -34.90 27.83 -12.92
CA MET A 21 -36.17 27.12 -12.67
C MET A 21 -37.30 27.59 -13.59
N SER A 22 -37.08 27.55 -14.90
CA SER A 22 -38.16 27.73 -15.88
C SER A 22 -37.86 27.08 -17.23
N ASN A 23 -37.90 25.75 -17.30
CA ASN A 23 -38.30 24.99 -18.50
C ASN A 23 -38.52 23.49 -18.19
N THR A 24 -39.66 23.20 -17.57
CA THR A 24 -40.24 21.85 -17.51
C THR A 24 -41.69 21.88 -17.96
N SER A 25 -41.95 21.49 -19.20
CA SER A 25 -43.21 20.87 -19.62
C SER A 25 -43.10 20.31 -21.05
N ASN A 26 -43.83 19.22 -21.30
CA ASN A 26 -44.01 18.50 -22.57
C ASN A 26 -42.84 17.57 -23.00
N PHE A 27 -43.08 16.31 -23.43
CA PHE A 27 -44.27 15.45 -23.29
C PHE A 27 -43.90 13.99 -23.61
N VAL A 28 -44.60 13.05 -22.98
CA VAL A 28 -44.87 11.66 -23.44
C VAL A 28 -43.74 10.61 -23.46
N VAL A 29 -44.20 9.39 -23.11
CA VAL A 29 -43.56 8.07 -23.07
C VAL A 29 -44.05 7.31 -24.31
N ASP A 30 -43.20 6.49 -24.93
CA ASP A 30 -43.60 5.17 -25.43
C ASP A 30 -42.35 4.33 -25.76
N ASP A 31 -42.51 3.01 -25.66
CA ASP A 31 -41.51 1.99 -25.92
C ASP A 31 -41.24 1.81 -27.43
N ASP A 32 -40.08 1.25 -27.80
CA ASP A 32 -39.98 -0.03 -28.55
C ASP A 32 -38.60 -0.30 -29.22
N GLU A 33 -38.38 -1.61 -29.40
CA GLU A 33 -37.54 -2.32 -30.39
C GLU A 33 -36.04 -2.00 -30.62
N ASP A 34 -35.23 -3.02 -30.30
CA ASP A 34 -34.31 -3.71 -31.22
C ASP A 34 -33.99 -3.09 -32.60
N ALA A 35 -32.70 -2.96 -32.90
CA ALA A 35 -32.02 -3.73 -33.97
C ALA A 35 -30.72 -3.08 -34.46
N LEU A 36 -29.57 -3.75 -34.25
CA LEU A 36 -28.45 -3.68 -35.19
C LEU A 36 -27.81 -5.06 -35.40
N LEU A 37 -28.37 -5.78 -36.37
CA LEU A 37 -27.83 -7.01 -36.94
C LEU A 37 -26.58 -6.75 -37.81
N SER A 38 -25.54 -7.57 -37.66
CA SER A 38 -24.87 -8.31 -38.75
C SER A 38 -23.71 -9.13 -38.16
N LYS A 39 -23.35 -10.33 -38.63
CA LYS A 39 -23.63 -11.02 -39.91
C LYS A 39 -23.35 -12.53 -39.77
N SER A 40 -24.14 -13.40 -40.43
CA SER A 40 -23.80 -14.76 -40.96
C SER A 40 -23.05 -15.78 -40.07
N SER A 41 -23.40 -17.08 -40.01
CA SER A 41 -24.09 -17.95 -40.99
C SER A 41 -24.64 -19.26 -40.38
N SER A 42 -25.61 -19.86 -41.08
CA SER A 42 -26.30 -21.17 -40.89
C SER A 42 -25.38 -22.42 -40.96
N PRO A 43 -25.86 -23.68 -40.77
CA PRO A 43 -27.26 -24.13 -40.54
C PRO A 43 -27.52 -25.16 -39.41
N ARG A 44 -28.82 -25.41 -39.14
CA ARG A 44 -29.37 -26.56 -38.39
C ARG A 44 -29.76 -27.71 -39.34
N GLU A 45 -29.70 -28.93 -38.83
CA GLU A 45 -30.58 -30.08 -39.18
C GLU A 45 -31.53 -30.24 -37.96
N SER A 46 -32.87 -30.14 -38.05
CA SER A 46 -33.87 -31.11 -38.56
C SER A 46 -33.92 -32.43 -37.76
N LEU A 47 -35.07 -32.99 -37.34
CA LEU A 47 -36.51 -32.62 -37.36
C LEU A 47 -37.22 -33.59 -36.37
N GLU A 48 -38.41 -33.21 -35.86
CA GLU A 48 -39.55 -34.09 -35.43
C GLU A 48 -39.27 -35.25 -34.39
N ASP A 49 -40.18 -35.67 -33.50
CA ASP A 49 -41.62 -35.89 -33.62
C ASP A 49 -42.39 -35.82 -32.26
N LEU A 50 -43.71 -35.98 -32.30
CA LEU A 50 -44.71 -35.63 -31.25
C LEU A 50 -45.23 -36.78 -30.36
N ASP A 51 -45.53 -36.48 -29.08
CA ASP A 51 -46.73 -36.82 -28.24
C ASP A 51 -47.41 -38.24 -28.22
N PRO A 52 -48.34 -38.55 -27.27
CA PRO A 52 -48.34 -38.33 -25.82
C PRO A 52 -48.96 -39.50 -24.98
N LEU A 53 -48.96 -39.35 -23.63
CA LEU A 53 -49.93 -39.90 -22.64
C LEU A 53 -50.23 -41.43 -22.53
N ALA A 54 -49.95 -42.00 -21.34
CA ALA A 54 -50.81 -43.01 -20.69
C ALA A 54 -50.62 -43.05 -19.16
N ILE A 55 -51.69 -43.29 -18.40
CA ILE A 55 -51.82 -43.08 -16.94
C ILE A 55 -52.59 -44.30 -16.39
N ASN A 56 -52.09 -45.17 -15.50
CA ASN A 56 -52.01 -45.11 -14.01
C ASN A 56 -51.77 -46.57 -13.51
N PRO A 57 -51.73 -46.92 -12.19
CA PRO A 57 -51.13 -46.31 -10.99
C PRO A 57 -50.40 -47.36 -10.06
N PHE A 58 -49.99 -46.94 -8.85
CA PHE A 58 -49.78 -47.75 -7.61
C PHE A 58 -48.87 -49.01 -7.63
N GLU A 59 -47.71 -48.96 -6.95
CA GLU A 59 -47.46 -49.63 -5.65
C GLU A 59 -46.02 -49.40 -5.12
N ASP A 60 -45.91 -49.21 -3.81
CA ASP A 60 -44.73 -49.17 -2.92
C ASP A 60 -45.23 -49.83 -1.61
N PRO A 61 -44.48 -50.62 -0.79
CA PRO A 61 -43.08 -50.33 -0.46
C PRO A 61 -42.10 -51.48 -0.10
N SER A 62 -40.82 -51.09 -0.01
CA SER A 62 -39.80 -51.55 0.96
C SER A 62 -39.06 -52.90 0.82
N GLN A 63 -37.72 -52.78 0.90
CA GLN A 63 -36.71 -53.73 1.43
C GLN A 63 -36.54 -55.13 0.80
N SER A 64 -35.38 -55.35 0.16
CA SER A 64 -34.21 -56.07 0.75
C SER A 64 -33.21 -56.55 -0.34
N GLN A 65 -31.92 -56.65 0.01
CA GLN A 65 -30.80 -57.21 -0.80
C GLN A 65 -30.51 -56.44 -2.12
N ALA A 66 -29.46 -55.62 -2.28
CA ALA A 66 -28.12 -55.61 -1.68
C ALA A 66 -27.30 -56.89 -1.93
N ASN A 67 -26.80 -57.06 -3.17
CA ASN A 67 -25.41 -57.47 -3.40
C ASN A 67 -24.96 -57.35 -4.88
N ALA A 68 -23.64 -57.15 -5.04
CA ALA A 68 -22.82 -57.36 -6.24
C ALA A 68 -22.88 -56.37 -7.44
N MET A 69 -21.89 -55.46 -7.43
CA MET A 69 -20.94 -55.24 -8.52
C MET A 69 -21.31 -54.28 -9.67
N ALA A 70 -21.15 -52.98 -9.41
CA ALA A 70 -20.77 -51.98 -10.42
C ALA A 70 -19.34 -51.49 -10.13
N PRO A 71 -18.50 -51.20 -11.14
CA PRO A 71 -17.10 -50.84 -10.92
C PRO A 71 -16.95 -49.43 -10.35
N GLU A 72 -16.13 -49.30 -9.30
CA GLU A 72 -15.76 -48.01 -8.72
C GLU A 72 -14.80 -47.29 -9.68
N VAL A 73 -15.29 -46.23 -10.33
CA VAL A 73 -14.48 -45.41 -11.23
C VAL A 73 -13.61 -44.48 -10.39
N GLU A 74 -12.44 -44.99 -10.00
CA GLU A 74 -11.38 -44.19 -9.43
C GLU A 74 -11.00 -43.05 -10.40
N LYS A 75 -11.36 -41.81 -10.05
CA LYS A 75 -10.96 -40.62 -10.81
C LYS A 75 -9.48 -40.33 -10.59
N THR A 76 -8.64 -41.07 -11.28
CA THR A 76 -7.22 -40.76 -11.44
C THR A 76 -7.07 -39.42 -12.16
N VAL A 77 -6.88 -38.35 -11.39
CA VAL A 77 -6.47 -37.05 -11.93
C VAL A 77 -5.09 -37.24 -12.55
N PRO A 78 -4.87 -36.94 -13.83
CA PRO A 78 -3.61 -37.26 -14.49
C PRO A 78 -2.46 -36.41 -13.91
N ASP A 79 -1.35 -37.07 -13.55
CA ASP A 79 -0.14 -36.47 -12.93
C ASP A 79 0.42 -35.25 -13.70
N SER A 80 0.14 -35.16 -15.00
CA SER A 80 0.51 -34.03 -15.85
C SER A 80 -0.14 -32.71 -15.44
N THR A 81 -1.34 -32.72 -14.84
CA THR A 81 -1.97 -31.49 -14.33
C THR A 81 -1.37 -31.06 -12.99
N THR A 82 -1.02 -32.00 -12.12
CA THR A 82 -0.34 -31.73 -10.85
C THR A 82 1.07 -31.16 -11.06
N SER A 83 1.84 -31.76 -11.99
CA SER A 83 3.21 -31.28 -12.28
C SER A 83 3.22 -29.90 -12.95
N LEU A 84 2.32 -29.63 -13.91
CA LEU A 84 2.20 -28.34 -14.57
C LEU A 84 1.80 -27.21 -13.60
N ASN A 85 0.92 -27.51 -12.64
CA ASN A 85 0.57 -26.59 -11.56
C ASN A 85 1.76 -26.30 -10.64
N ASN A 86 2.54 -27.33 -10.28
CA ASN A 86 3.73 -27.18 -9.44
C ASN A 86 4.83 -26.35 -10.10
N GLU A 87 5.12 -26.55 -11.39
CA GLU A 87 6.04 -25.69 -12.14
C GLU A 87 5.59 -24.23 -12.16
N THR A 88 4.29 -24.01 -12.40
CA THR A 88 3.70 -22.67 -12.48
C THR A 88 3.73 -21.96 -11.11
N LEU A 89 3.51 -22.71 -10.03
CA LEU A 89 3.65 -22.23 -8.65
C LEU A 89 5.12 -21.88 -8.33
N LEU A 90 6.06 -22.77 -8.66
CA LEU A 90 7.50 -22.55 -8.43
C LEU A 90 7.99 -21.31 -9.18
N LYS A 91 7.61 -21.14 -10.46
CA LYS A 91 7.92 -19.94 -11.26
C LYS A 91 7.39 -18.66 -10.60
N LYS A 92 6.16 -18.68 -10.04
CA LYS A 92 5.60 -17.54 -9.29
C LYS A 92 6.36 -17.26 -7.99
N VAL A 93 6.71 -18.29 -7.22
CA VAL A 93 7.46 -18.16 -5.96
C VAL A 93 8.86 -17.61 -6.22
N CYS A 94 9.63 -18.20 -7.14
CA CYS A 94 10.97 -17.76 -7.49
C CYS A 94 10.99 -16.30 -7.97
N LEU A 95 10.03 -15.89 -8.80
CA LEU A 95 9.97 -14.52 -9.30
C LEU A 95 9.53 -13.52 -8.22
N ASN A 96 8.68 -13.92 -7.27
CA ASN A 96 8.36 -13.08 -6.11
C ASN A 96 9.55 -12.96 -5.13
N LEU A 97 10.30 -14.04 -4.90
CA LEU A 97 11.55 -14.02 -4.13
C LEU A 97 12.60 -13.11 -4.79
N PHE A 98 12.73 -13.14 -6.11
CA PHE A 98 13.60 -12.23 -6.86
C PHE A 98 13.25 -10.75 -6.61
N TYR A 99 11.96 -10.38 -6.62
CA TYR A 99 11.56 -9.00 -6.30
C TYR A 99 11.83 -8.63 -4.83
N ILE A 100 11.59 -9.54 -3.87
CA ILE A 100 11.91 -9.33 -2.45
C ILE A 100 13.41 -9.09 -2.27
N LEU A 101 14.27 -9.96 -2.83
CA LEU A 101 15.73 -9.82 -2.76
C LEU A 101 16.21 -8.53 -3.43
N THR A 102 15.66 -8.18 -4.59
CA THR A 102 15.97 -6.92 -5.29
C THR A 102 15.61 -5.71 -4.43
N TRP A 103 14.43 -5.70 -3.80
CA TRP A 103 14.02 -4.65 -2.86
C TRP A 103 14.92 -4.60 -1.62
N TYR A 104 15.31 -5.74 -1.06
CA TYR A 104 16.24 -5.80 0.09
C TYR A 104 17.61 -5.24 -0.28
N ILE A 105 18.16 -5.58 -1.45
CA ILE A 105 19.46 -5.10 -1.92
C ILE A 105 19.45 -3.57 -2.05
N PHE A 106 18.47 -3.00 -2.77
CA PHE A 106 18.41 -1.54 -2.92
C PHE A 106 18.03 -0.81 -1.63
N SER A 107 17.15 -1.38 -0.80
CA SER A 107 16.72 -0.75 0.47
C SER A 107 17.80 -0.78 1.55
N THR A 108 18.49 -1.92 1.72
CA THR A 108 19.65 -2.00 2.63
C THR A 108 20.81 -1.19 2.07
N GLY A 109 21.05 -1.30 0.75
CA GLY A 109 22.10 -0.57 0.04
C GLY A 109 21.99 0.94 0.19
N ILE A 110 20.80 1.54 0.03
CA ILE A 110 20.63 2.99 0.24
C ILE A 110 20.81 3.40 1.70
N SER A 111 20.43 2.56 2.67
CA SER A 111 20.68 2.83 4.09
C SER A 111 22.18 2.80 4.44
N LEU A 112 22.92 1.80 3.96
CA LEU A 112 24.39 1.74 4.08
C LEU A 112 25.05 2.93 3.39
N TYR A 113 24.61 3.25 2.17
CA TYR A 113 25.18 4.34 1.36
C TYR A 113 24.95 5.71 1.99
N ASN A 114 23.75 5.98 2.52
CA ASN A 114 23.48 7.23 3.23
C ASN A 114 24.33 7.37 4.50
N LYS A 115 24.58 6.27 5.23
CA LYS A 115 25.52 6.29 6.36
C LYS A 115 26.95 6.55 5.89
N TRP A 116 27.43 5.82 4.88
CA TRP A 116 28.78 5.95 4.30
C TRP A 116 29.05 7.34 3.69
N MET A 117 28.05 7.97 3.05
CA MET A 117 28.13 9.32 2.48
C MET A 117 28.40 10.39 3.54
N VAL A 118 27.76 10.25 4.70
CA VAL A 118 27.75 11.27 5.77
C VAL A 118 28.82 11.00 6.83
N ASP A 119 29.28 9.75 6.95
CA ASP A 119 30.25 9.34 7.96
C ASP A 119 31.66 9.94 7.74
N LYS A 120 32.28 10.35 8.84
CA LYS A 120 33.56 11.09 8.84
C LYS A 120 34.76 10.23 8.40
N SER A 121 34.68 8.92 8.57
CA SER A 121 35.73 7.97 8.17
C SER A 121 35.69 7.62 6.68
N HIS A 122 34.63 8.05 5.98
CA HIS A 122 34.30 7.63 4.63
C HIS A 122 34.24 8.84 3.68
N PHE A 123 33.13 9.07 2.99
CA PHE A 123 33.01 10.18 2.04
C PHE A 123 32.92 11.55 2.73
N ASN A 124 32.50 11.58 3.99
CA ASN A 124 32.52 12.78 4.86
C ASN A 124 31.82 14.00 4.24
N PHE A 125 30.65 13.81 3.61
CA PHE A 125 29.81 14.90 3.10
C PHE A 125 28.64 15.16 4.08
N PRO A 126 28.79 16.11 5.03
CA PRO A 126 27.94 16.19 6.23
C PRO A 126 26.60 16.91 6.01
N TYR A 127 26.01 16.79 4.81
CA TYR A 127 24.78 17.50 4.38
C TYR A 127 23.63 16.54 3.99
N PRO A 128 23.17 15.66 4.90
CA PRO A 128 22.16 14.63 4.61
C PRO A 128 20.80 15.16 4.11
N LEU A 129 20.35 16.34 4.55
CA LEU A 129 19.11 16.95 4.03
C LEU A 129 19.31 17.39 2.58
N PHE A 130 20.47 17.97 2.24
CA PHE A 130 20.79 18.27 0.85
C PHE A 130 20.88 17.00 -0.01
N ILE A 131 21.60 15.95 0.43
CA ILE A 131 21.66 14.65 -0.25
C ILE A 131 20.24 14.13 -0.56
N THR A 132 19.39 14.06 0.48
CA THR A 132 18.03 13.54 0.32
C THR A 132 17.15 14.42 -0.56
N SER A 133 17.35 15.74 -0.59
CA SER A 133 16.65 16.63 -1.53
C SER A 133 17.02 16.29 -2.98
N MET A 134 18.29 16.07 -3.29
CA MET A 134 18.75 15.68 -4.62
C MET A 134 18.29 14.28 -5.02
N HIS A 135 18.11 13.36 -4.06
CA HIS A 135 17.44 12.08 -4.32
C HIS A 135 16.00 12.28 -4.82
N GLN A 136 15.26 13.28 -4.34
CA GLN A 136 13.92 13.60 -4.84
C GLN A 136 13.96 14.16 -6.27
N VAL A 137 14.98 14.94 -6.63
CA VAL A 137 15.18 15.40 -8.02
C VAL A 137 15.41 14.20 -8.95
N MET A 138 16.27 13.25 -8.56
CA MET A 138 16.48 12.02 -9.33
C MET A 138 15.19 11.19 -9.43
N GLN A 139 14.45 11.00 -8.34
CA GLN A 139 13.17 10.29 -8.35
C GLN A 139 12.12 10.97 -9.24
N PHE A 140 12.07 12.31 -9.27
CA PHE A 140 11.20 13.05 -10.19
C PHE A 140 11.59 12.82 -11.65
N ILE A 141 12.88 12.90 -11.99
CA ILE A 141 13.38 12.65 -13.36
C ILE A 141 13.08 11.21 -13.78
N CYS A 142 13.46 10.21 -12.97
CA CYS A 142 13.26 8.80 -13.31
C CYS A 142 11.78 8.41 -13.38
N SER A 143 10.93 8.90 -12.47
CA SER A 143 9.48 8.65 -12.55
C SER A 143 8.86 9.33 -13.78
N GLY A 144 9.25 10.55 -14.10
CA GLY A 144 8.86 11.24 -15.33
C GLY A 144 9.26 10.47 -16.59
N LEU A 145 10.51 10.01 -16.68
CA LEU A 145 10.99 9.17 -17.79
C LEU A 145 10.19 7.87 -17.91
N CYS A 146 9.89 7.18 -16.81
CA CYS A 146 9.05 5.98 -16.86
C CYS A 146 7.61 6.28 -17.33
N LEU A 147 7.01 7.39 -16.90
CA LEU A 147 5.68 7.81 -17.39
C LEU A 147 5.71 8.21 -18.88
N LEU A 148 6.84 8.73 -19.38
CA LEU A 148 7.02 9.02 -20.80
C LEU A 148 7.15 7.71 -21.61
N ILE A 149 8.04 6.80 -21.20
CA ILE A 149 8.36 5.54 -21.89
C ILE A 149 7.22 4.51 -21.84
N PHE A 150 6.45 4.46 -20.74
CA PHE A 150 5.36 3.50 -20.55
C PHE A 150 4.01 4.24 -20.43
N PRO A 151 3.29 4.50 -21.54
CA PRO A 151 2.02 5.21 -21.53
C PRO A 151 0.95 4.58 -20.63
N SER A 152 0.96 3.25 -20.45
CA SER A 152 0.07 2.52 -19.54
C SER A 152 0.22 2.90 -18.06
N LEU A 153 1.35 3.53 -17.69
CA LEU A 153 1.61 4.03 -16.35
C LEU A 153 1.08 5.46 -16.12
N ARG A 154 0.65 6.16 -17.18
CA ARG A 154 0.20 7.56 -17.06
C ARG A 154 -1.12 7.66 -16.29
N PRO A 155 -1.26 8.63 -15.37
CA PRO A 155 -2.53 8.88 -14.70
C PRO A 155 -3.57 9.37 -15.71
N THR A 156 -4.75 8.76 -15.73
CA THR A 156 -5.88 9.13 -16.60
C THR A 156 -6.62 10.39 -16.13
N CYS A 157 -6.48 10.73 -14.85
CA CYS A 157 -7.05 11.91 -14.23
C CYS A 157 -5.95 12.71 -13.52
N HIS A 158 -6.04 14.04 -13.55
CA HIS A 158 -5.10 14.92 -12.86
C HIS A 158 -5.72 15.50 -11.57
N PRO A 159 -4.97 15.61 -10.46
CA PRO A 159 -5.46 16.26 -9.25
C PRO A 159 -5.89 17.71 -9.50
N SER A 160 -7.09 18.08 -9.03
CA SER A 160 -7.51 19.49 -8.97
C SER A 160 -6.55 20.31 -8.11
N LYS A 161 -6.34 21.59 -8.44
CA LYS A 161 -5.49 22.52 -7.65
C LYS A 161 -5.84 22.51 -6.16
N LYS A 162 -7.12 22.37 -5.82
CA LYS A 162 -7.61 22.25 -4.42
C LYS A 162 -7.16 20.95 -3.75
N ASP A 163 -7.32 19.80 -4.41
CA ASP A 163 -6.85 18.51 -3.88
C ASP A 163 -5.32 18.45 -3.80
N TYR A 164 -4.62 19.06 -4.77
CA TYR A 164 -3.16 19.16 -4.75
C TYR A 164 -2.67 19.91 -3.51
N GLY A 165 -3.18 21.13 -3.27
CA GLY A 165 -2.81 21.94 -2.10
C GLY A 165 -3.26 21.35 -0.75
N THR A 166 -4.42 20.69 -0.68
CA THR A 166 -4.98 20.20 0.60
C THR A 166 -4.62 18.76 0.95
N LYS A 167 -4.18 17.94 -0.02
CA LYS A 167 -3.88 16.51 0.19
C LYS A 167 -2.46 16.13 -0.23
N ILE A 168 -2.05 16.51 -1.44
CA ILE A 168 -0.72 16.15 -1.96
C ILE A 168 0.37 16.93 -1.23
N VAL A 169 0.19 18.24 -0.99
CA VAL A 169 1.21 19.04 -0.28
C VAL A 169 1.46 18.54 1.16
N PRO A 170 0.46 18.35 2.04
CA PRO A 170 0.71 17.82 3.39
C PRO A 170 1.34 16.42 3.38
N CYS A 171 0.91 15.55 2.47
CA CYS A 171 1.48 14.21 2.32
C CYS A 171 2.95 14.25 1.86
N GLY A 172 3.25 15.10 0.86
CA GLY A 172 4.60 15.32 0.35
C GLY A 172 5.54 15.94 1.40
N VAL A 173 5.09 16.94 2.16
CA VAL A 173 5.87 17.53 3.26
C VAL A 173 6.13 16.50 4.37
N ALA A 174 5.12 15.75 4.80
CA ALA A 174 5.30 14.68 5.79
C ALA A 174 6.28 13.60 5.31
N THR A 175 6.23 13.24 4.02
CA THR A 175 7.14 12.25 3.41
C THR A 175 8.57 12.78 3.27
N GLY A 176 8.73 14.01 2.80
CA GLY A 176 10.04 14.66 2.70
C GLY A 176 10.72 14.73 4.05
N LEU A 177 10.03 15.27 5.06
CA LEU A 177 10.57 15.41 6.42
C LEU A 177 10.81 14.06 7.12
N ASP A 178 9.97 13.04 6.90
CA ASP A 178 10.23 11.66 7.32
C ASP A 178 11.59 11.18 6.77
N ILE A 179 11.79 11.21 5.45
CA ILE A 179 13.02 10.72 4.81
C ILE A 179 14.23 11.59 5.19
N GLY A 180 14.06 12.91 5.25
CA GLY A 180 15.10 13.88 5.57
C GLY A 180 15.63 13.73 6.99
N LEU A 181 14.75 13.81 7.99
CA LEU A 181 15.15 13.70 9.40
C LEU A 181 15.68 12.29 9.72
N SER A 182 15.15 11.25 9.06
CA SER A 182 15.70 9.90 9.13
C SER A 182 17.18 9.87 8.72
N ASN A 183 17.51 10.37 7.53
CA ASN A 183 18.90 10.36 7.05
C ASN A 183 19.78 11.40 7.75
N SER A 184 19.21 12.51 8.24
CA SER A 184 19.92 13.48 9.06
C SER A 184 20.39 12.87 10.39
N SER A 185 19.57 12.01 11.01
CA SER A 185 19.96 11.32 12.24
C SER A 185 21.22 10.46 12.08
N LEU A 186 21.44 9.82 10.92
CA LEU A 186 22.62 8.99 10.63
C LEU A 186 23.97 9.74 10.71
N LYS A 187 23.95 11.08 10.70
CA LYS A 187 25.11 11.95 10.99
C LYS A 187 25.59 11.84 12.44
N THR A 188 24.71 11.43 13.35
CA THR A 188 24.93 11.46 14.81
C THR A 188 24.70 10.13 15.50
N ILE A 189 23.88 9.23 14.94
CA ILE A 189 23.61 7.89 15.51
C ILE A 189 24.08 6.76 14.58
N THR A 190 24.20 5.56 15.16
CA THR A 190 24.53 4.31 14.44
C THR A 190 23.38 3.90 13.50
N LEU A 191 23.68 3.08 12.48
CA LEU A 191 22.64 2.61 11.57
C LEU A 191 21.74 1.55 12.23
N SER A 192 22.29 0.80 13.18
CA SER A 192 21.53 -0.11 14.04
C SER A 192 20.53 0.65 14.94
N PHE A 193 20.98 1.70 15.65
CA PHE A 193 20.09 2.51 16.50
C PHE A 193 19.02 3.27 15.71
N TYR A 194 19.38 3.78 14.53
CA TYR A 194 18.42 4.32 13.57
C TYR A 194 17.33 3.30 13.24
N THR A 195 17.71 2.08 12.81
CA THR A 195 16.76 1.04 12.41
C THR A 195 15.86 0.62 13.58
N MET A 196 16.44 0.43 14.77
CA MET A 196 15.73 0.12 16.01
C MET A 196 14.67 1.19 16.34
N CYS A 197 15.03 2.47 16.36
CA CYS A 197 14.08 3.56 16.57
C CYS A 197 13.03 3.65 15.46
N LYS A 198 13.43 3.43 14.19
CA LYS A 198 12.54 3.58 13.03
C LYS A 198 11.44 2.52 12.98
N SER A 199 11.68 1.33 13.51
CA SER A 199 10.66 0.27 13.66
C SER A 199 9.45 0.73 14.49
N SER A 200 9.61 1.73 15.37
CA SER A 200 8.49 2.34 16.13
C SER A 200 7.47 3.06 15.24
N SER A 201 7.79 3.33 13.97
CA SER A 201 6.90 4.05 13.04
C SER A 201 5.52 3.39 12.95
N LEU A 202 5.42 2.07 13.09
CA LEU A 202 4.15 1.33 13.06
C LEU A 202 3.22 1.68 14.25
N ALA A 203 3.77 1.99 15.43
CA ALA A 203 2.97 2.51 16.54
C ALA A 203 2.36 3.88 16.19
N PHE A 204 3.13 4.75 15.53
CA PHE A 204 2.64 6.05 15.05
C PHE A 204 1.66 5.92 13.88
N VAL A 205 1.84 4.96 12.96
CA VAL A 205 0.87 4.65 11.91
C VAL A 205 -0.49 4.33 12.53
N LEU A 206 -0.51 3.46 13.54
CA LEU A 206 -1.75 3.05 14.21
C LEU A 206 -2.38 4.19 15.04
N MET A 207 -1.54 5.01 15.69
CA MET A 207 -1.98 6.22 16.39
C MET A 207 -2.66 7.23 15.44
N PHE A 208 -2.05 7.55 14.29
CA PHE A 208 -2.65 8.44 13.29
C PHE A 208 -3.86 7.81 12.59
N ALA A 209 -3.88 6.49 12.41
CA ALA A 209 -5.05 5.78 11.90
C ALA A 209 -6.26 5.91 12.84
N PHE A 210 -6.07 5.98 14.16
CA PHE A 210 -7.14 6.33 15.11
C PHE A 210 -7.48 7.82 15.07
N LEU A 211 -6.48 8.71 15.07
CA LEU A 211 -6.69 10.16 15.06
C LEU A 211 -7.52 10.62 13.85
N PHE A 212 -7.23 10.08 12.67
CA PHE A 212 -7.97 10.35 11.44
C PHE A 212 -9.15 9.40 11.20
N ARG A 213 -9.53 8.58 12.19
CA ARG A 213 -10.67 7.64 12.15
C ARG A 213 -10.62 6.66 10.96
N LEU A 214 -9.43 6.31 10.50
CA LEU A 214 -9.18 5.31 9.45
C LEU A 214 -9.34 3.87 9.98
N GLU A 215 -9.07 3.67 11.27
CA GLU A 215 -9.23 2.42 12.00
C GLU A 215 -10.10 2.65 13.24
N LYS A 216 -10.92 1.66 13.65
CA LYS A 216 -11.67 1.76 14.91
C LYS A 216 -10.75 1.36 16.08
N PRO A 217 -10.60 2.18 17.13
CA PRO A 217 -9.80 1.80 18.29
C PRO A 217 -10.41 0.58 18.98
N THR A 218 -9.58 -0.42 19.26
CA THR A 218 -9.95 -1.62 20.02
C THR A 218 -8.88 -1.90 21.05
N VAL A 219 -9.25 -2.50 22.19
CA VAL A 219 -8.32 -2.84 23.28
C VAL A 219 -7.13 -3.67 22.77
N LYS A 220 -7.38 -4.61 21.84
CA LYS A 220 -6.34 -5.43 21.19
C LYS A 220 -5.30 -4.57 20.47
N LEU A 221 -5.73 -3.58 19.68
CA LEU A 221 -4.84 -2.69 18.96
C LEU A 221 -4.07 -1.73 19.89
N ILE A 222 -4.72 -1.22 20.96
CA ILE A 222 -4.06 -0.39 21.97
C ILE A 222 -2.97 -1.19 22.70
N GLY A 223 -3.25 -2.45 23.05
CA GLY A 223 -2.25 -3.35 23.63
C GLY A 223 -1.02 -3.56 22.73
N ILE A 224 -1.23 -3.65 21.41
CA ILE A 224 -0.12 -3.77 20.45
C ILE A 224 0.73 -2.49 20.38
N ILE A 225 0.12 -1.30 20.42
CA ILE A 225 0.88 -0.03 20.53
C ILE A 225 1.78 -0.07 21.78
N LEU A 226 1.23 -0.46 22.93
CA LEU A 226 1.98 -0.54 24.19
C LEU A 226 3.15 -1.53 24.11
N ILE A 227 2.95 -2.73 23.54
CA ILE A 227 4.03 -3.71 23.34
C ILE A 227 5.15 -3.13 22.48
N ILE A 228 4.83 -2.52 21.33
CA ILE A 228 5.82 -1.89 20.44
C ILE A 228 6.55 -0.76 21.17
N SER A 229 5.85 0.09 21.92
CA SER A 229 6.43 1.18 22.69
C SER A 229 7.39 0.69 23.80
N ILE A 230 7.07 -0.41 24.48
CA ILE A 230 7.95 -1.02 25.49
C ILE A 230 9.22 -1.58 24.85
N GLY A 231 9.11 -2.31 23.74
CA GLY A 231 10.29 -2.84 23.02
C GLY A 231 11.24 -1.73 22.55
N VAL A 232 10.68 -0.63 22.01
CA VAL A 232 11.44 0.56 21.61
C VAL A 232 12.09 1.26 22.82
N LEU A 233 11.38 1.40 23.94
CA LEU A 233 11.96 1.98 25.15
C LEU A 233 13.17 1.18 25.66
N LEU A 234 13.10 -0.15 25.66
CA LEU A 234 14.21 -1.02 26.05
C LEU A 234 15.42 -0.88 25.11
N MET A 235 15.18 -0.75 23.80
CA MET A 235 16.24 -0.46 22.81
C MET A 235 16.89 0.92 23.03
N VAL A 236 16.14 1.93 23.50
CA VAL A 236 16.68 3.27 23.75
C VAL A 236 17.47 3.36 25.05
N VAL A 237 16.97 2.76 26.14
CA VAL A 237 17.60 2.80 27.47
C VAL A 237 18.96 2.08 27.50
N SER A 238 19.20 1.14 26.59
CA SER A 238 20.43 0.34 26.52
C SER A 238 21.41 0.75 25.42
N GLU A 239 21.17 1.85 24.72
CA GLU A 239 22.05 2.35 23.66
C GLU A 239 23.37 2.90 24.22
N THR A 240 24.50 2.34 23.79
CA THR A 240 25.84 2.71 24.28
C THR A 240 26.32 4.05 23.73
N SER A 241 25.86 4.43 22.54
CA SER A 241 26.27 5.62 21.79
C SER A 241 25.12 6.63 21.64
N PHE A 242 24.32 6.81 22.70
CA PHE A 242 23.12 7.62 22.66
C PHE A 242 23.43 9.11 22.42
N VAL A 243 22.92 9.65 21.31
CA VAL A 243 22.95 11.09 21.01
C VAL A 243 21.53 11.63 20.93
N LEU A 244 21.16 12.49 21.90
CA LEU A 244 19.80 13.01 22.05
C LEU A 244 19.27 13.72 20.79
N VAL A 245 20.12 14.47 20.08
CA VAL A 245 19.74 15.17 18.84
C VAL A 245 19.32 14.17 17.76
N GLY A 246 20.14 13.15 17.49
CA GLY A 246 19.84 12.10 16.53
C GLY A 246 18.61 11.28 16.92
N PHE A 247 18.45 11.00 18.21
CA PHE A 247 17.24 10.36 18.76
C PHE A 247 15.98 11.18 18.47
N ILE A 248 15.97 12.48 18.81
CA ILE A 248 14.82 13.36 18.53
C ILE A 248 14.54 13.43 17.02
N GLN A 249 15.57 13.50 16.17
CA GLN A 249 15.42 13.47 14.71
C GLN A 249 14.75 12.18 14.22
N VAL A 250 15.25 10.99 14.60
CA VAL A 250 14.68 9.71 14.14
C VAL A 250 13.27 9.47 14.72
N MET A 251 13.00 9.87 15.95
CA MET A 251 11.66 9.76 16.54
C MET A 251 10.65 10.70 15.88
N THR A 252 11.05 11.94 15.59
CA THR A 252 10.22 12.88 14.81
C THR A 252 9.97 12.33 13.40
N ALA A 253 10.99 11.74 12.78
CA ALA A 253 10.85 11.08 11.49
C ALA A 253 9.92 9.86 11.53
N ALA A 254 9.95 9.05 12.59
CA ALA A 254 9.04 7.92 12.78
C ALA A 254 7.59 8.38 12.97
N LEU A 255 7.36 9.46 13.72
CA LEU A 255 6.07 10.12 13.88
C LEU A 255 5.53 10.62 12.53
N LEU A 256 6.37 11.33 11.77
CA LEU A 256 6.03 11.81 10.42
C LEU A 256 5.78 10.67 9.44
N GLY A 257 6.45 9.53 9.60
CA GLY A 257 6.14 8.31 8.84
C GLY A 257 4.74 7.76 9.13
N GLY A 258 4.31 7.78 10.41
CA GLY A 258 2.94 7.45 10.80
C GLY A 258 1.89 8.39 10.18
N LEU A 259 2.19 9.70 10.21
CA LEU A 259 1.37 10.72 9.57
C LEU A 259 1.30 10.51 8.05
N ARG A 260 2.45 10.33 7.39
CA ARG A 260 2.56 10.01 5.95
C ARG A 260 1.66 8.87 5.57
N TRP A 261 1.80 7.70 6.19
CA TRP A 261 1.01 6.52 5.80
C TRP A 261 -0.50 6.76 5.94
N SER A 262 -0.91 7.49 6.97
CA SER A 262 -2.32 7.85 7.17
C SER A 262 -2.82 8.86 6.12
N LEU A 263 -2.01 9.85 5.76
CA LEU A 263 -2.31 10.79 4.67
C LEU A 263 -2.33 10.09 3.30
N THR A 264 -1.40 9.18 3.03
CA THR A 264 -1.36 8.36 1.81
C THR A 264 -2.60 7.46 1.71
N GLN A 265 -3.09 6.87 2.80
CA GLN A 265 -4.35 6.13 2.80
C GLN A 265 -5.57 7.02 2.50
N ILE A 266 -5.58 8.28 2.96
CA ILE A 266 -6.63 9.26 2.61
C ILE A 266 -6.51 9.70 1.15
N LEU A 267 -5.29 9.80 0.63
CA LEU A 267 -4.98 10.18 -0.75
C LEU A 267 -5.43 9.08 -1.73
N LEU A 268 -4.99 7.83 -1.53
CA LEU A 268 -5.26 6.71 -2.44
C LEU A 268 -6.74 6.28 -2.48
N LYS A 269 -7.56 6.66 -1.49
CA LYS A 269 -9.01 6.36 -1.47
C LYS A 269 -9.85 7.21 -2.44
N LYS A 270 -9.33 8.30 -3.01
CA LYS A 270 -10.10 9.18 -3.92
C LYS A 270 -9.66 8.95 -5.36
N GLU A 271 -10.42 8.13 -6.09
CA GLU A 271 -10.12 7.75 -7.48
C GLU A 271 -9.94 8.94 -8.42
N SER A 272 -10.67 10.03 -8.17
CA SER A 272 -10.65 11.27 -8.97
C SER A 272 -9.29 11.99 -9.04
N MET A 273 -8.24 11.48 -8.39
CA MET A 273 -6.89 12.07 -8.43
C MET A 273 -5.93 11.30 -9.34
N GLY A 274 -6.30 10.11 -9.85
CA GLY A 274 -5.46 9.33 -10.78
C GLY A 274 -4.16 8.75 -10.19
N LEU A 275 -3.95 8.86 -8.87
CA LEU A 275 -2.73 8.42 -8.18
C LEU A 275 -2.65 6.90 -7.90
N HIS A 276 -3.42 6.07 -8.61
CA HIS A 276 -3.42 4.60 -8.42
C HIS A 276 -2.07 3.96 -8.73
N ASN A 277 -1.25 4.59 -9.58
CA ASN A 277 0.09 4.16 -9.88
C ASN A 277 1.12 4.85 -8.95
N PRO A 278 1.95 4.09 -8.21
CA PRO A 278 3.07 4.63 -7.45
C PRO A 278 4.05 5.47 -8.28
N MET A 279 4.26 5.18 -9.57
CA MET A 279 5.10 6.00 -10.45
C MET A 279 4.54 7.41 -10.64
N ALA A 280 3.22 7.52 -10.83
CA ALA A 280 2.52 8.81 -10.88
C ALA A 280 2.51 9.49 -9.50
N THR A 281 2.36 8.72 -8.42
CA THR A 281 2.43 9.23 -7.04
C THR A 281 3.80 9.85 -6.75
N ILE A 282 4.90 9.17 -7.07
CA ILE A 282 6.28 9.71 -6.93
C ILE A 282 6.42 11.00 -7.74
N PHE A 283 5.98 11.00 -9.00
CA PHE A 283 6.07 12.18 -9.87
C PHE A 283 5.37 13.42 -9.29
N PHE A 284 4.19 13.25 -8.66
CA PHE A 284 3.46 14.36 -8.04
C PHE A 284 3.99 14.77 -6.66
N LEU A 285 4.52 13.83 -5.85
CA LEU A 285 5.01 14.11 -4.50
C LEU A 285 6.47 14.61 -4.51
N ALA A 286 7.32 14.14 -5.42
CA ALA A 286 8.77 14.43 -5.42
C ALA A 286 9.12 15.93 -5.48
N PRO A 287 8.42 16.80 -6.23
CA PRO A 287 8.67 18.24 -6.18
C PRO A 287 8.39 18.86 -4.80
N ILE A 288 7.37 18.36 -4.08
CA ILE A 288 7.03 18.82 -2.73
C ILE A 288 8.03 18.28 -1.71
N MET A 289 8.45 17.02 -1.84
CA MET A 289 9.50 16.42 -1.02
C MET A 289 10.83 17.17 -1.21
N TRP A 290 11.21 17.49 -2.45
CA TRP A 290 12.38 18.31 -2.77
C TRP A 290 12.30 19.69 -2.13
N GLY A 291 11.21 20.44 -2.34
CA GLY A 291 11.07 21.80 -1.82
C GLY A 291 11.10 21.86 -0.29
N SER A 292 10.39 20.96 0.39
CA SER A 292 10.39 20.88 1.86
C SER A 292 11.77 20.48 2.42
N LEU A 293 12.44 19.50 1.81
CA LEU A 293 13.81 19.12 2.19
C LEU A 293 14.83 20.23 1.93
N LEU A 294 14.72 20.96 0.82
CA LEU A 294 15.62 22.05 0.47
C LEU A 294 15.50 23.21 1.45
N ILE A 295 14.27 23.57 1.87
CA ILE A 295 14.02 24.57 2.92
C ILE A 295 14.70 24.14 4.23
N CYS A 296 14.57 22.87 4.62
CA CYS A 296 15.24 22.35 5.82
C CYS A 296 16.77 22.30 5.66
N ALA A 297 17.30 21.93 4.51
CA ALA A 297 18.74 21.94 4.23
C ALA A 297 19.32 23.37 4.32
N ILE A 298 18.62 24.37 3.78
CA ILE A 298 18.98 25.79 3.92
C ILE A 298 19.01 26.21 5.40
N ALA A 299 17.94 25.88 6.14
CA ALA A 299 17.76 26.33 7.52
C ALA A 299 18.65 25.62 8.56
N ILE A 300 19.03 24.36 8.31
CA ILE A 300 19.73 23.50 9.28
C ILE A 300 21.19 23.25 8.88
N GLU A 301 21.48 23.11 7.59
CA GLU A 301 22.81 22.69 7.10
C GLU A 301 23.61 23.82 6.42
N GLY A 302 22.95 24.93 6.05
CA GLY A 302 23.59 26.11 5.49
C GLY A 302 24.12 25.90 4.06
N LEU A 303 23.29 26.16 3.04
CA LEU A 303 23.74 26.06 1.63
C LEU A 303 24.97 26.93 1.32
N GLY A 304 25.12 28.08 1.98
CA GLY A 304 26.29 28.94 1.82
C GLY A 304 27.58 28.22 2.19
N ASP A 305 27.63 27.64 3.39
CA ASP A 305 28.81 26.92 3.90
C ASP A 305 29.07 25.64 3.08
N MET A 306 28.00 24.96 2.63
CA MET A 306 28.10 23.82 1.73
C MET A 306 28.75 24.18 0.40
N LEU A 307 28.32 25.27 -0.25
CA LEU A 307 28.83 25.68 -1.57
C LEU A 307 30.27 26.22 -1.51
N HIS A 308 30.72 26.74 -0.37
CA HIS A 308 32.11 27.12 -0.13
C HIS A 308 32.99 25.96 0.37
N SER A 309 32.42 24.77 0.60
CA SER A 309 33.17 23.60 1.05
C SER A 309 34.07 23.02 -0.07
N PRO A 310 35.11 22.22 0.28
CA PRO A 310 36.00 21.60 -0.70
C PRO A 310 35.29 20.76 -1.77
N PHE A 311 34.10 20.24 -1.46
CA PHE A 311 33.27 19.43 -2.36
C PHE A 311 32.76 20.19 -3.59
N PHE A 312 32.66 21.53 -3.50
CA PHE A 312 32.16 22.40 -4.57
C PHE A 312 33.20 23.44 -5.05
N ALA A 313 34.44 23.38 -4.55
CA ALA A 313 35.49 24.35 -4.87
C ALA A 313 35.81 24.49 -6.37
N ASN A 314 35.73 23.38 -7.13
CA ASN A 314 35.99 23.33 -8.56
C ASN A 314 34.89 22.53 -9.28
N PHE A 315 34.63 22.84 -10.56
CA PHE A 315 33.62 22.14 -11.37
C PHE A 315 33.80 20.61 -11.38
N ALA A 316 35.03 20.10 -11.52
CA ALA A 316 35.30 18.67 -11.50
C ALA A 316 34.92 18.00 -10.17
N THR A 317 35.26 18.62 -9.04
CA THR A 317 34.90 18.13 -7.70
C THR A 317 33.40 18.22 -7.44
N ALA A 318 32.76 19.31 -7.90
CA ALA A 318 31.31 19.49 -7.82
C ALA A 318 30.57 18.41 -8.63
N CYS A 319 31.01 18.12 -9.86
CA CYS A 319 30.46 17.03 -10.68
C CYS A 319 30.68 15.67 -10.05
N HIS A 320 31.86 15.40 -9.47
CA HIS A 320 32.12 14.16 -8.74
C HIS A 320 31.18 14.00 -7.54
N THR A 321 31.10 15.01 -6.67
CA THR A 321 30.18 15.02 -5.51
C THR A 321 28.72 14.81 -5.95
N MET A 322 28.28 15.53 -6.99
CA MET A 322 26.92 15.42 -7.51
C MET A 322 26.64 14.03 -8.09
N LEU A 323 27.61 13.38 -8.75
CA LEU A 323 27.45 12.03 -9.28
C LEU A 323 27.20 11.00 -8.17
N TYR A 324 27.92 11.08 -7.05
CA TYR A 324 27.68 10.21 -5.89
C TYR A 324 26.28 10.45 -5.28
N ILE A 325 25.90 11.72 -5.08
CA ILE A 325 24.56 12.08 -4.58
C ILE A 325 23.46 11.56 -5.53
N LEU A 326 23.63 11.73 -6.84
CA LEU A 326 22.68 11.26 -7.85
C LEU A 326 22.63 9.73 -7.96
N PHE A 327 23.74 9.03 -7.71
CA PHE A 327 23.77 7.56 -7.62
C PHE A 327 22.94 7.05 -6.43
N GLY A 328 23.05 7.70 -5.26
CA GLY A 328 22.15 7.43 -4.12
C GLY A 328 20.68 7.65 -4.48
N GLY A 329 20.37 8.72 -5.23
CA GLY A 329 19.04 8.99 -5.76
C GLY A 329 18.52 7.90 -6.70
N LEU A 330 19.40 7.35 -7.56
CA LEU A 330 19.06 6.24 -8.45
C LEU A 330 18.78 4.95 -7.67
N MET A 331 19.58 4.62 -6.65
CA MET A 331 19.30 3.47 -5.77
C MET A 331 17.97 3.65 -5.03
N ALA A 332 17.66 4.86 -4.54
CA ALA A 332 16.39 5.16 -3.91
C ALA A 332 15.20 5.01 -4.89
N PHE A 333 15.38 5.37 -6.17
CA PHE A 333 14.38 5.12 -7.21
C PHE A 333 14.19 3.63 -7.52
N LEU A 334 15.29 2.87 -7.64
CA LEU A 334 15.26 1.43 -7.89
C LEU A 334 14.64 0.66 -6.71
N MET A 335 14.90 1.08 -5.48
CA MET A 335 14.22 0.57 -4.28
C MET A 335 12.70 0.70 -4.38
N VAL A 336 12.18 1.90 -4.63
CA VAL A 336 10.73 2.14 -4.70
C VAL A 336 10.10 1.44 -5.92
N SER A 337 10.85 1.32 -7.02
CA SER A 337 10.41 0.57 -8.20
C SER A 337 10.27 -0.93 -7.91
N ALA A 338 11.24 -1.52 -7.21
CA ALA A 338 11.17 -2.92 -6.76
C ALA A 338 10.04 -3.15 -5.74
N GLU A 339 9.83 -2.20 -4.83
CA GLU A 339 8.71 -2.19 -3.87
C GLU A 339 7.36 -2.21 -4.60
N PHE A 340 7.17 -1.35 -5.60
CA PHE A 340 5.94 -1.33 -6.40
C PHE A 340 5.72 -2.63 -7.18
N MET A 341 6.76 -3.17 -7.82
CA MET A 341 6.66 -4.46 -8.52
C MET A 341 6.27 -5.59 -7.57
N LEU A 342 6.81 -5.59 -6.34
CA LEU A 342 6.45 -6.56 -5.31
C LEU A 342 4.98 -6.39 -4.86
N ILE A 343 4.51 -5.17 -4.60
CA ILE A 343 3.11 -4.89 -4.24
C ILE A 343 2.15 -5.35 -5.34
N SER A 344 2.43 -5.00 -6.60
CA SER A 344 1.60 -5.33 -7.78
C SER A 344 1.44 -6.84 -8.00
N ARG A 345 2.39 -7.62 -7.46
CA ARG A 345 2.52 -9.07 -7.64
C ARG A 345 2.06 -9.87 -6.42
N THR A 346 1.89 -9.22 -5.27
CA THR A 346 1.61 -9.87 -3.98
C THR A 346 0.53 -9.09 -3.23
N SER A 347 0.71 -8.84 -1.94
CA SER A 347 -0.21 -8.05 -1.14
C SER A 347 0.57 -7.07 -0.27
N VAL A 348 -0.10 -5.99 0.16
CA VAL A 348 0.48 -5.04 1.13
C VAL A 348 0.91 -5.77 2.42
N VAL A 349 0.19 -6.82 2.82
CA VAL A 349 0.55 -7.69 3.96
C VAL A 349 1.88 -8.40 3.72
N THR A 350 2.10 -8.97 2.52
CA THR A 350 3.35 -9.63 2.13
C THR A 350 4.52 -8.66 2.23
N LEU A 351 4.34 -7.42 1.74
CA LEU A 351 5.33 -6.36 1.88
C LEU A 351 5.60 -6.01 3.35
N SER A 352 4.56 -5.86 4.18
CA SER A 352 4.71 -5.55 5.61
C SER A 352 5.50 -6.64 6.35
N VAL A 353 5.25 -7.92 6.06
CA VAL A 353 6.01 -9.04 6.65
C VAL A 353 7.46 -9.03 6.18
N ALA A 354 7.71 -8.86 4.88
CA ALA A 354 9.06 -8.77 4.33
C ALA A 354 9.83 -7.56 4.90
N GLY A 355 9.17 -6.41 5.12
CA GLY A 355 9.77 -5.23 5.72
C GLY A 355 10.36 -5.47 7.12
N ILE A 356 9.68 -6.27 7.95
CA ILE A 356 10.16 -6.66 9.29
C ILE A 356 11.46 -7.45 9.19
N PHE A 357 11.49 -8.48 8.34
CA PHE A 357 12.70 -9.29 8.14
C PHE A 357 13.84 -8.45 7.55
N LYS A 358 13.54 -7.50 6.65
CA LYS A 358 14.50 -6.56 6.09
C LYS A 358 15.11 -5.64 7.15
N GLU A 359 14.34 -5.15 8.13
CA GLU A 359 14.86 -4.34 9.25
C GLU A 359 15.86 -5.15 10.09
N VAL A 360 15.53 -6.42 10.41
CA VAL A 360 16.44 -7.34 11.11
C VAL A 360 17.73 -7.58 10.31
N VAL A 361 17.63 -7.86 9.01
CA VAL A 361 18.79 -8.00 8.12
C VAL A 361 19.63 -6.72 8.09
N THR A 362 18.99 -5.55 8.06
CA THR A 362 19.68 -4.25 8.07
C THR A 362 20.52 -4.07 9.32
N ILE A 363 20.01 -4.46 10.50
CA ILE A 363 20.75 -4.41 11.78
C ILE A 363 21.96 -5.35 11.76
N PHE A 364 21.82 -6.59 11.28
CA PHE A 364 22.97 -7.50 11.16
C PHE A 364 24.03 -6.98 10.19
N VAL A 365 23.62 -6.41 9.05
CA VAL A 365 24.53 -5.84 8.06
C VAL A 365 25.19 -4.56 8.57
N SER A 366 24.53 -3.72 9.37
CA SER A 366 25.16 -2.55 9.99
C SER A 366 26.19 -2.92 11.06
N ILE A 367 25.92 -3.94 11.88
CA ILE A 367 26.93 -4.49 12.81
C ILE A 367 28.16 -5.00 12.02
N ALA A 368 27.94 -5.79 10.95
CA ALA A 368 29.02 -6.35 10.15
C ALA A 368 29.82 -5.30 9.34
N THR A 369 29.19 -4.19 8.93
CA THR A 369 29.79 -3.16 8.05
C THR A 369 30.42 -2.01 8.83
N PHE A 370 29.77 -1.55 9.91
CA PHE A 370 30.19 -0.37 10.68
C PHE A 370 30.71 -0.70 12.09
N GLY A 371 30.61 -1.95 12.55
CA GLY A 371 31.02 -2.35 13.89
C GLY A 371 30.09 -1.85 15.00
N ASP A 372 28.83 -1.54 14.67
CA ASP A 372 27.82 -1.06 15.62
C ASP A 372 27.72 -2.00 16.84
N THR A 373 27.89 -1.47 18.06
CA THR A 373 27.75 -2.26 19.28
C THR A 373 26.28 -2.37 19.68
N VAL A 374 25.73 -3.58 19.73
CA VAL A 374 24.34 -3.85 20.14
C VAL A 374 24.36 -4.70 21.41
N THR A 375 23.71 -4.23 22.48
CA THR A 375 23.65 -4.96 23.76
C THR A 375 22.60 -6.06 23.75
N TRP A 376 22.67 -6.98 24.72
CA TRP A 376 21.62 -7.98 24.92
C TRP A 376 20.24 -7.35 25.18
N ILE A 377 20.17 -6.20 25.85
CA ILE A 377 18.91 -5.51 26.14
C ILE A 377 18.32 -4.91 24.85
N ASN A 378 19.16 -4.41 23.93
CA ASN A 378 18.71 -4.00 22.60
C ASN A 378 18.08 -5.18 21.85
N ILE A 379 18.69 -6.37 21.89
CA ILE A 379 18.17 -7.58 21.24
C ILE A 379 16.81 -7.98 21.85
N VAL A 380 16.68 -7.97 23.18
CA VAL A 380 15.40 -8.26 23.86
C VAL A 380 14.32 -7.25 23.47
N GLY A 381 14.64 -5.96 23.46
CA GLY A 381 13.73 -4.90 23.01
C GLY A 381 13.30 -5.07 21.55
N LEU A 382 14.24 -5.41 20.66
CA LEU A 382 13.99 -5.71 19.26
C LEU A 382 13.03 -6.89 19.13
N CYS A 383 13.27 -8.01 19.81
CA CYS A 383 12.36 -9.16 19.80
C CYS A 383 10.94 -8.80 20.25
N ILE A 384 10.78 -7.97 21.28
CA ILE A 384 9.47 -7.48 21.76
C ILE A 384 8.77 -6.62 20.69
N THR A 385 9.50 -5.71 20.04
CA THR A 385 8.94 -4.88 18.96
C THR A 385 8.55 -5.71 17.74
N LEU A 386 9.41 -6.63 17.28
CA LEU A 386 9.12 -7.54 16.17
C LEU A 386 7.88 -8.41 16.47
N PHE A 387 7.74 -8.91 17.71
CA PHE A 387 6.55 -9.64 18.15
C PHE A 387 5.28 -8.77 18.12
N GLY A 388 5.34 -7.53 18.62
CA GLY A 388 4.22 -6.60 18.56
C GLY A 388 3.77 -6.30 17.12
N ILE A 389 4.72 -6.12 16.20
CA ILE A 389 4.42 -5.93 14.77
C ILE A 389 3.84 -7.20 14.14
N GLY A 390 4.38 -8.38 14.46
CA GLY A 390 3.84 -9.67 14.03
C GLY A 390 2.39 -9.86 14.47
N LEU A 391 2.08 -9.51 15.72
CA LEU A 391 0.73 -9.56 16.28
C LEU A 391 -0.23 -8.55 15.61
N TYR A 392 0.23 -7.35 15.26
CA TYR A 392 -0.53 -6.39 14.44
C TYR A 392 -0.89 -6.98 13.07
N ASN A 393 0.11 -7.50 12.35
CA ASN A 393 -0.10 -8.07 11.02
C ASN A 393 -1.04 -9.29 11.06
N TRP A 394 -0.85 -10.19 12.03
CA TRP A 394 -1.74 -11.34 12.24
C TRP A 394 -3.20 -10.91 12.49
N LEU A 395 -3.41 -9.95 13.40
CA LEU A 395 -4.73 -9.41 13.70
C LEU A 395 -5.36 -8.74 12.48
N LYS A 396 -4.57 -8.01 11.69
CA LYS A 396 -5.05 -7.35 10.46
C LYS A 396 -5.44 -8.36 9.38
N ILE A 397 -4.65 -9.42 9.18
CA ILE A 397 -4.98 -10.55 8.29
C ILE A 397 -6.30 -11.19 8.71
N HIS A 398 -6.47 -11.48 10.00
CA HIS A 398 -7.68 -12.12 10.52
C HIS A 398 -8.92 -11.24 10.33
N GLN A 399 -8.80 -9.91 10.50
CA GLN A 399 -9.88 -8.98 10.20
C GLN A 399 -10.24 -8.92 8.71
N MET A 400 -9.24 -8.95 7.81
CA MET A 400 -9.47 -8.99 6.37
C MET A 400 -10.17 -10.29 5.95
N LYS A 401 -9.69 -11.46 6.42
CA LYS A 401 -10.33 -12.76 6.17
C LYS A 401 -11.79 -12.76 6.60
N ARG A 402 -12.10 -12.28 7.82
CA ARG A 402 -13.48 -12.25 8.33
C ARG A 402 -14.39 -11.35 7.50
N LYS A 403 -13.96 -10.15 7.13
CA LYS A 403 -14.73 -9.25 6.24
C LYS A 403 -14.98 -9.85 4.87
N ASN A 404 -14.00 -10.57 4.30
CA ASN A 404 -14.16 -11.22 3.01
C ASN A 404 -15.20 -12.35 3.08
N MET A 405 -15.20 -13.14 4.17
CA MET A 405 -16.24 -14.16 4.42
C MET A 405 -17.63 -13.52 4.61
N GLU A 406 -17.76 -12.52 5.48
CA GLU A 406 -19.00 -11.76 5.69
C GLU A 406 -19.57 -11.20 4.38
N THR A 407 -18.73 -10.60 3.53
CA THR A 407 -19.12 -10.06 2.22
C THR A 407 -19.51 -11.16 1.22
N GLY A 408 -18.87 -12.33 1.30
CA GLY A 408 -19.23 -13.52 0.53
C GLY A 408 -20.64 -14.00 0.86
N TYR A 409 -20.96 -14.16 2.14
CA TYR A 409 -22.31 -14.54 2.59
C TYR A 409 -23.38 -13.54 2.16
N THR A 410 -23.12 -12.23 2.27
CA THR A 410 -24.10 -11.22 1.81
C THR A 410 -24.37 -11.31 0.32
N LYS A 411 -23.34 -11.54 -0.51
CA LYS A 411 -23.51 -11.72 -1.96
C LYS A 411 -24.27 -13.01 -2.30
N ILE A 412 -23.96 -14.12 -1.64
CA ILE A 412 -24.68 -15.40 -1.82
C ILE A 412 -26.16 -15.21 -1.44
N ASN A 413 -26.45 -14.58 -0.30
CA ASN A 413 -27.82 -14.34 0.14
C ASN A 413 -28.58 -13.35 -0.74
N GLN A 414 -27.92 -12.32 -1.31
CA GLN A 414 -28.57 -11.43 -2.30
C GLN A 414 -28.89 -12.15 -3.61
N VAL A 415 -27.99 -13.00 -4.12
CA VAL A 415 -28.26 -13.83 -5.31
C VAL A 415 -29.34 -14.87 -5.03
N SER A 416 -29.44 -15.35 -3.80
CA SER A 416 -30.49 -16.29 -3.35
C SER A 416 -31.82 -15.61 -2.99
N MET A 417 -31.92 -14.28 -3.02
CA MET A 417 -33.15 -13.50 -2.82
C MET A 417 -33.44 -12.60 -4.03
N GLY A 418 -33.45 -13.21 -5.22
CA GLY A 418 -33.99 -12.59 -6.44
C GLY A 418 -35.50 -12.35 -6.32
N GLU A 419 -36.03 -11.45 -7.16
CA GLU A 419 -37.34 -10.81 -6.97
C GLU A 419 -38.56 -11.73 -7.17
N ASP A 420 -38.38 -12.90 -7.78
CA ASP A 420 -39.42 -13.92 -7.88
C ASP A 420 -39.42 -14.79 -6.63
N GLY A 421 -40.54 -14.85 -5.90
CA GLY A 421 -40.73 -15.60 -4.64
C GLY A 421 -40.68 -17.13 -4.75
N VAL A 422 -39.93 -17.67 -5.72
CA VAL A 422 -39.66 -19.09 -5.92
C VAL A 422 -38.30 -19.41 -5.31
N PHE A 423 -38.28 -20.35 -4.37
CA PHE A 423 -37.08 -20.78 -3.66
C PHE A 423 -36.16 -21.61 -4.59
N MET A 424 -35.45 -20.95 -5.50
CA MET A 424 -34.51 -21.58 -6.41
C MET A 424 -33.27 -22.04 -5.65
N ALA A 425 -33.25 -23.33 -5.29
CA ALA A 425 -32.13 -24.01 -4.66
C ALA A 425 -30.96 -24.21 -5.64
N ASN A 426 -30.37 -23.10 -6.12
CA ASN A 426 -29.08 -23.11 -6.78
C ASN A 426 -27.99 -23.35 -5.74
N VAL A 427 -27.84 -24.62 -5.37
CA VAL A 427 -26.65 -25.14 -4.68
C VAL A 427 -25.48 -25.02 -5.64
N VAL A 428 -24.88 -23.82 -5.67
CA VAL A 428 -23.50 -23.67 -6.14
C VAL A 428 -22.66 -24.55 -5.21
N ASN A 429 -22.04 -25.60 -5.76
CA ASN A 429 -21.16 -26.51 -5.06
C ASN A 429 -19.89 -25.78 -4.55
N ALA A 430 -20.07 -24.98 -3.52
CA ALA A 430 -19.00 -24.53 -2.65
C ALA A 430 -18.82 -25.59 -1.56
N THR A 431 -17.92 -26.54 -1.81
CA THR A 431 -17.36 -27.41 -0.77
C THR A 431 -16.47 -26.57 0.15
N ALA A 432 -17.10 -25.67 0.91
CA ALA A 432 -16.51 -25.10 2.10
C ALA A 432 -16.55 -26.20 3.16
N GLU A 433 -15.39 -26.75 3.48
CA GLU A 433 -15.21 -27.61 4.65
C GLU A 433 -15.28 -26.70 5.88
N TRP A 434 -16.37 -26.82 6.65
CA TRP A 434 -16.64 -25.95 7.79
C TRP A 434 -15.97 -26.50 9.04
N ASP A 435 -15.06 -25.73 9.64
CA ASP A 435 -14.52 -26.03 10.96
C ASP A 435 -15.63 -25.91 12.03
N GLU A 436 -15.62 -26.79 13.02
CA GLU A 436 -16.69 -26.95 14.03
C GLU A 436 -16.92 -25.66 14.82
N GLU A 437 -15.84 -24.90 15.11
CA GLU A 437 -15.88 -23.59 15.77
C GLU A 437 -16.71 -22.56 14.97
N THR A 438 -16.73 -22.68 13.64
CA THR A 438 -17.54 -21.82 12.75
C THR A 438 -19.03 -22.17 12.80
N LEU A 439 -19.36 -23.44 13.01
CA LEU A 439 -20.75 -23.91 13.09
C LEU A 439 -21.38 -23.50 14.43
N GLU A 440 -20.64 -23.57 15.55
CA GLU A 440 -21.13 -23.10 16.85
C GLU A 440 -21.42 -21.59 16.90
N MET A 441 -20.53 -20.77 16.32
CA MET A 441 -20.76 -19.31 16.18
C MET A 441 -21.98 -18.97 15.31
N THR A 442 -22.36 -19.86 14.40
CA THR A 442 -23.56 -19.68 13.57
C THR A 442 -24.82 -20.08 14.33
N ARG A 443 -24.78 -21.20 15.06
CA ARG A 443 -25.90 -21.71 15.88
C ARG A 443 -26.29 -20.74 17.01
N THR A 444 -25.32 -20.06 17.62
CA THR A 444 -25.58 -19.06 18.68
C THR A 444 -26.19 -17.75 18.18
N ARG A 445 -26.19 -17.47 16.86
CA ARG A 445 -26.65 -16.19 16.29
C ARG A 445 -28.11 -16.21 15.83
N TRP A 446 -28.74 -17.39 15.72
CA TRP A 446 -30.07 -17.58 15.14
C TRP A 446 -31.10 -18.21 16.10
N ASN A 447 -30.79 -18.31 17.40
CA ASN A 447 -31.78 -18.66 18.41
C ASN A 447 -32.56 -17.40 18.85
N LEU A 448 -33.60 -17.06 18.10
CA LEU A 448 -34.72 -16.17 18.47
C LEU A 448 -36.03 -16.77 17.94
#